data_AF-A0A1C5ZQ54-F1
#
_entry.id   AF-A0A1C5ZQ54-F1
#
_cell.length_a   1.000
_cell.length_b   1.000
_cell.length_c   1.000
_cell.angle_alpha   90.00
_cell.angle_beta   90.00
_cell.angle_gamma   90.00
#
_symmetry.space_group_name_H-M   'P 1'
#
loop_
_entity.id
_entity.type
_entity.pdbx_description
1 polymer ?
#
loop_
_entity_poly.entity_id
_entity_poly.type
_entity_poly.pdbx_seq_one_letter_code
_entity_poly.pdbx_strand_id
1 'polypeptide(L)'
;MFKGENKNINISVSKNSPVNASLSLDGYKHSMVQIIALTIALKMKTVIVNPPIVSDTYVFIAIINELGGTAKIYNKRLFIDASTICNANIPFFLGNLCPR
;
A
#
# COMPACT_ATOMS: atom_id res chain seq x y z
N MET A 1 -9.88 15.14 16.02
CA MET A 1 -11.11 15.15 15.19
C MET A 1 -10.72 15.70 13.82
N PHE A 2 -10.54 14.82 12.83
CA PHE A 2 -10.21 15.24 11.46
C PHE A 2 -11.47 15.85 10.82
N LYS A 3 -11.42 17.13 10.47
CA LYS A 3 -12.47 17.78 9.67
C LYS A 3 -12.21 17.43 8.21
N GLY A 4 -12.89 16.40 7.70
CA GLY A 4 -12.89 16.13 6.26
C GLY A 4 -13.77 17.14 5.54
N GLU A 5 -13.23 17.81 4.52
CA GLU A 5 -14.06 18.57 3.58
C GLU A 5 -14.77 17.60 2.63
N ASN A 6 -16.10 17.75 2.51
CA ASN A 6 -16.86 17.06 1.48
C ASN A 6 -16.50 17.65 0.11
N LYS A 7 -15.72 16.91 -0.68
CA LYS A 7 -15.49 17.22 -2.09
C LYS A 7 -16.37 16.33 -2.94
N ASN A 8 -17.30 16.93 -3.67
CA ASN A 8 -18.01 16.24 -4.74
C ASN A 8 -17.06 16.02 -5.91
N ILE A 9 -16.80 14.75 -6.24
CA ILE A 9 -16.01 14.35 -7.40
C ILE A 9 -16.98 13.87 -8.47
N ASN A 10 -17.01 14.54 -9.62
CA ASN A 10 -17.80 14.13 -10.76
C ASN A 10 -16.92 13.34 -11.72
N ILE A 11 -17.29 12.08 -11.99
CA ILE A 11 -16.66 11.24 -13.01
C ILE A 11 -17.59 11.24 -14.23
N SER A 12 -17.12 11.73 -15.37
CA SER A 12 -17.83 11.63 -16.65
C SER A 12 -17.11 10.67 -17.59
N VAL A 13 -17.87 9.85 -18.30
CA VAL A 13 -17.35 8.91 -19.30
C VAL A 13 -17.98 9.27 -20.63
N SER A 14 -17.15 9.53 -21.64
CA SER A 14 -17.58 9.78 -23.01
C SER A 14 -17.21 8.60 -23.90
N LYS A 15 -17.98 8.39 -24.97
CA LYS A 15 -17.69 7.35 -25.95
C LYS A 15 -16.37 7.69 -26.66
N ASN A 16 -15.43 6.76 -26.62
CA ASN A 16 -14.17 6.82 -27.37
C ASN A 16 -13.92 5.46 -28.04
N SER A 17 -13.30 5.44 -29.22
CA SER A 17 -13.00 4.21 -29.98
C SER A 17 -11.48 4.08 -30.18
N PRO A 18 -10.73 3.73 -29.13
CA PRO A 18 -9.27 3.65 -29.22
C PRO A 18 -8.85 2.50 -30.15
N VAL A 19 -8.01 2.83 -31.14
CA VAL A 19 -7.35 1.86 -32.03
C VAL A 19 -5.86 1.82 -31.63
N ASN A 20 -5.29 0.63 -31.47
CA ASN A 20 -3.89 0.42 -31.04
C ASN A 20 -3.54 1.00 -29.64
N ALA A 21 -4.43 0.85 -28.66
CA ALA A 21 -4.16 1.27 -27.29
C ALA A 21 -3.56 0.13 -26.43
N SER A 22 -2.66 0.49 -25.52
CA SER A 22 -2.11 -0.39 -24.48
C SER A 22 -2.58 0.06 -23.10
N LEU A 23 -3.00 -0.88 -22.26
CA LEU A 23 -3.33 -0.64 -20.86
C LEU A 23 -2.30 -1.33 -19.97
N SER A 24 -1.68 -0.58 -19.07
CA SER A 24 -0.85 -1.14 -17.99
C SER A 24 -1.66 -1.17 -16.71
N LEU A 25 -1.69 -2.32 -16.06
CA LEU A 25 -2.33 -2.51 -14.77
C LEU A 25 -1.28 -2.64 -13.68
N ASP A 26 -1.54 -2.00 -12.55
CA ASP A 26 -0.72 -2.18 -11.36
C ASP A 26 -0.96 -3.57 -10.74
N GLY A 27 -0.12 -3.95 -9.77
CA GLY A 27 -0.28 -5.20 -9.04
C GLY A 27 -1.57 -5.29 -8.25
N TYR A 28 -1.96 -6.52 -7.88
CA TYR A 28 -3.21 -6.79 -7.19
C TYR A 28 -3.12 -6.48 -5.68
N LYS A 29 -4.04 -5.63 -5.19
CA LYS A 29 -4.01 -5.15 -3.79
C LYS A 29 -4.08 -6.25 -2.74
N HIS A 30 -4.90 -7.29 -2.93
CA HIS A 30 -5.06 -8.31 -1.88
C HIS A 30 -3.92 -9.33 -1.83
N SER A 31 -3.23 -9.58 -2.95
CA SER A 31 -2.01 -10.39 -2.93
C SER A 31 -0.91 -9.72 -2.10
N MET A 32 -0.80 -8.39 -2.19
CA MET A 32 0.19 -7.63 -1.42
C MET A 32 0.03 -7.82 0.09
N VAL A 33 -1.21 -7.85 0.59
CA VAL A 33 -1.51 -8.05 2.02
C VAL A 33 -0.90 -9.36 2.53
N GLN A 34 -1.09 -10.46 1.79
CA GLN A 34 -0.58 -11.78 2.17
C GLN A 34 0.95 -11.83 2.14
N ILE A 35 1.56 -11.22 1.12
CA ILE A 35 3.02 -11.16 0.98
C ILE A 35 3.65 -10.36 2.12
N ILE A 36 3.06 -9.23 2.50
CA ILE A 36 3.53 -8.42 3.64
C ILE A 36 3.38 -9.20 4.95
N ALA A 37 2.24 -9.83 5.18
CA ALA A 37 2.01 -10.63 6.38
C ALA A 37 3.07 -11.72 6.54
N LEU A 38 3.38 -12.45 5.46
CA LEU A 38 4.43 -13.46 5.45
C LEU A 38 5.82 -12.85 5.68
N THR A 39 6.11 -11.69 5.08
CA THR A 39 7.39 -10.98 5.23
C THR A 39 7.65 -10.61 6.69
N ILE A 40 6.62 -10.12 7.39
CA ILE A 40 6.69 -9.78 8.82
C ILE A 40 6.82 -11.06 9.66
N ALA A 41 5.99 -12.07 9.39
CA ALA A 41 5.99 -13.34 10.14
C ALA A 41 7.34 -14.06 10.08
N LEU A 42 7.99 -14.07 8.91
CA LEU A 42 9.30 -14.69 8.69
C LEU A 42 10.48 -13.76 9.01
N LYS A 43 10.22 -12.50 9.42
CA LYS A 43 11.23 -11.48 9.69
C LYS A 43 12.28 -11.37 8.57
N MET A 44 11.81 -11.34 7.33
CA MET A 44 12.69 -11.40 6.15
C MET A 44 12.73 -10.09 5.38
N LYS A 45 13.66 -10.02 4.42
CA LYS A 45 13.72 -8.95 3.43
C LYS A 45 12.98 -9.38 2.18
N THR A 46 12.08 -8.52 1.69
CA THR A 46 11.23 -8.80 0.54
C THR A 46 11.22 -7.62 -0.41
N VAL A 47 11.18 -7.91 -1.71
CA VAL A 47 10.97 -6.91 -2.76
C VAL A 47 9.72 -7.28 -3.54
N ILE A 48 8.69 -6.43 -3.48
CA ILE A 48 7.48 -6.58 -4.29
C ILE A 48 7.65 -5.74 -5.55
N VAL A 49 7.59 -6.38 -6.71
CA VAL A 49 7.66 -5.73 -8.03
C VAL A 49 6.25 -5.35 -8.47
N ASN A 50 6.10 -4.15 -9.03
CA ASN A 50 4.81 -3.60 -9.48
C ASN A 50 3.72 -3.59 -8.38
N PRO A 51 4.00 -3.05 -7.17
CA PRO A 51 2.97 -2.94 -6.14
C PRO A 51 1.87 -1.97 -6.60
N PRO A 52 0.60 -2.18 -6.19
CA PRO A 52 -0.44 -1.17 -6.38
C PRO A 52 -0.10 0.11 -5.66
N ILE A 53 -0.29 1.25 -6.31
CA ILE A 53 -0.06 2.57 -5.71
C ILE A 53 -1.39 3.12 -5.18
N VAL A 54 -1.83 2.56 -4.06
CA VAL A 54 -3.10 2.91 -3.40
C VAL A 54 -2.86 3.24 -1.92
N SER A 55 -3.87 3.82 -1.25
CA SER A 55 -3.79 4.20 0.17
C SER A 55 -3.27 3.07 1.06
N ASP A 56 -3.83 1.87 0.91
CA ASP A 56 -3.48 0.67 1.68
C ASP A 56 -1.97 0.38 1.63
N THR A 57 -1.33 0.56 0.47
CA THR A 57 0.11 0.34 0.28
C THR A 57 0.94 1.27 1.17
N TYR A 58 0.55 2.54 1.27
CA TYR A 58 1.23 3.52 2.12
C TYR A 58 0.97 3.27 3.61
N VAL A 59 -0.24 2.82 3.97
CA VAL A 59 -0.56 2.42 5.34
C VAL A 59 0.32 1.24 5.77
N PHE A 60 0.52 0.24 4.92
CA PHE A 60 1.43 -0.88 5.23
C PHE A 60 2.88 -0.42 5.42
N ILE A 61 3.36 0.52 4.60
CA ILE A 61 4.71 1.09 4.77
C ILE A 61 4.83 1.76 6.14
N ALA A 62 3.85 2.57 6.52
CA ALA A 62 3.82 3.22 7.82
C ALA A 62 3.81 2.20 8.97
N ILE A 63 2.97 1.16 8.88
CA ILE A 63 2.92 0.07 9.88
C ILE A 63 4.29 -0.60 10.02
N ILE A 64 4.93 -1.00 8.92
CA ILE A 64 6.22 -1.69 8.97
C ILE A 64 7.29 -0.82 9.64
N ASN A 65 7.34 0.47 9.29
CA ASN A 65 8.30 1.42 9.87
C ASN A 65 8.04 1.63 11.37
N GLU A 66 6.78 1.72 11.78
CA GLU A 66 6.39 1.89 13.18
C GLU A 66 6.70 0.64 14.04
N LEU A 67 6.61 -0.55 13.46
CA LEU A 67 7.00 -1.80 14.11
C LEU A 67 8.53 -1.98 14.25
N GLY A 68 9.32 -1.01 13.75
CA GLY A 68 10.78 -1.01 13.80
C GLY A 68 11.46 -1.67 12.59
N GLY A 69 10.68 -2.02 11.56
CA GLY A 69 11.20 -2.46 10.26
C GLY A 69 11.55 -1.27 9.36
N THR A 70 11.85 -1.55 8.09
CA THR A 70 12.03 -0.51 7.07
C THR A 70 11.27 -0.87 5.81
N ALA A 71 10.38 0.01 5.36
CA ALA A 71 9.66 -0.12 4.10
C ALA A 71 9.72 1.17 3.29
N LYS A 72 9.94 1.05 1.98
CA LYS A 72 9.93 2.19 1.04
C LYS A 72 9.55 1.78 -0.37
N ILE A 73 8.87 2.67 -1.07
CA ILE A 73 8.63 2.54 -2.52
C ILE A 73 9.69 3.34 -3.28
N TYR A 74 10.29 2.70 -4.27
CA TYR A 74 11.16 3.36 -5.23
C TYR A 74 11.09 2.63 -6.57
N ASN A 75 10.97 3.38 -7.67
CA ASN A 75 10.97 2.86 -9.04
C ASN A 75 10.01 1.66 -9.26
N LYS A 76 8.73 1.82 -8.88
CA LYS A 76 7.68 0.77 -8.96
C LYS A 76 8.05 -0.54 -8.24
N ARG A 77 8.84 -0.45 -7.16
CA ARG A 77 9.17 -1.57 -6.28
C ARG A 77 8.97 -1.16 -4.84
N LEU A 78 8.37 -2.03 -4.05
CA LEU A 78 8.28 -1.89 -2.60
C LEU A 78 9.35 -2.77 -1.97
N PHE A 79 10.29 -2.13 -1.30
CA PHE A 79 11.36 -2.76 -0.53
C PHE A 79 10.92 -2.85 0.92
N ILE A 80 11.02 -4.03 1.51
CA ILE A 80 10.65 -4.31 2.90
C ILE A 80 11.81 -5.03 3.57
N ASP A 81 12.20 -4.55 4.74
CA ASP A 81 13.09 -5.22 5.67
C ASP A 81 12.37 -5.35 7.01
N ALA A 82 11.89 -6.56 7.31
CA ALA A 82 11.20 -6.89 8.55
C ALA A 82 12.13 -7.56 9.59
N SER A 83 13.42 -7.69 9.30
CA SER A 83 14.36 -8.44 10.15
C SER A 83 14.55 -7.82 11.54
N THR A 84 14.34 -6.51 11.67
CA THR A 84 14.48 -5.73 12.89
C THR A 84 13.17 -5.54 13.66
N ILE A 85 12.05 -6.10 13.17
CA ILE A 85 10.77 -6.00 13.87
C ILE A 85 10.84 -6.85 15.15
N CYS A 86 10.75 -6.17 16.28
CA CYS A 86 10.81 -6.75 17.63
C CYS A 86 9.55 -6.49 18.45
N ASN A 87 8.71 -5.55 18.02
CA ASN A 87 7.46 -5.18 18.68
C ASN A 87 6.28 -5.53 17.76
N ALA A 88 5.25 -6.18 18.30
CA ALA A 88 4.03 -6.57 17.57
C ALA A 88 2.83 -5.64 17.87
N ASN A 89 3.03 -4.60 18.67
CA ASN A 89 1.99 -3.62 18.97
C ASN A 89 1.86 -2.61 17.84
N ILE A 90 0.77 -2.70 17.09
CA ILE A 90 0.41 -1.72 16.08
C ILE A 90 -0.32 -0.55 16.77
N PRO A 91 0.16 0.70 16.70
CA PRO A 91 -0.52 1.83 17.31
C PRO A 91 -1.94 2.02 16.77
N PHE A 92 -2.88 2.28 17.68
CA PHE A 92 -4.30 2.43 17.37
C PHE A 92 -4.59 3.46 16.27
N PHE A 93 -3.80 4.54 16.20
CA PHE A 93 -4.01 5.60 15.21
C PHE A 93 -3.84 5.12 13.75
N LEU A 94 -3.02 4.08 13.50
CA LEU A 94 -2.83 3.52 12.16
C LEU A 94 -4.09 2.80 11.66
N GLY A 95 -4.90 2.24 12.57
CA GLY A 95 -6.21 1.66 12.25
C GLY A 95 -7.26 2.68 11.78
N ASN A 96 -7.00 3.98 12.02
CA ASN A 96 -7.89 5.08 11.65
C ASN A 96 -7.46 5.81 10.36
N LEU A 97 -6.36 5.38 9.71
CA LEU A 97 -5.89 5.97 8.44
C LEU A 97 -6.68 5.48 7.21
N CYS A 98 -7.49 4.43 7.36
CA CYS A 98 -8.41 3.99 6.34
C CYS A 98 -9.78 4.65 6.60
N PRO A 99 -10.23 5.62 5.78
CA PRO A 99 -11.57 6.18 5.94
C PRO A 99 -12.59 5.05 5.74
N ARG A 100 -13.45 4.86 6.74
CA ARG A 100 -14.65 4.00 6.61
C ARG A 100 -15.68 4.66 5.71
#